data_AF-A0A7C6Q248-F1
#
_entry.id   AF-A0A7C6Q248-F1
#
_cell.length_a   1.000
_cell.length_b   1.000
_cell.length_c   1.000
_cell.angle_alpha   90.00
_cell.angle_beta   90.00
_cell.angle_gamma   90.00
#
_symmetry.space_group_name_H-M   'P 1'
#
loop_
_entity.id
_entity.type
_entity.pdbx_description
1 polymer ?
#
loop_
_entity_poly.entity_id
_entity_poly.type
_entity_poly.pdbx_seq_one_letter_code
_entity_poly.pdbx_strand_id
1 'polypeptide(L)'
;MMYKFALDEMKTRIDILKQEFQYVHDYNPIEHVEFRIKSPKSILRKIRKKGCELSLPSIRENINDIAGIRIVCSFISDIYKISEMIQNQKDIKIIEYKDYIKNPKPNGYQSLHLIVEVPVFMTDRVENVRVEIQIRTIGMDFWASLEHKIYYKCNMEIPEKLKNELKDAADTVRELDMKMELINKEISKLKDASNLDEDTQEIFVNDQKFYLPEEFLKLLDFM
;
A
#
# COMPACT_ATOMS: atom_id res chain seq x y z
N MET A 1 -6.48 -16.04 -14.32
CA MET A 1 -7.62 -15.22 -14.77
C MET A 1 -8.31 -14.55 -13.58
N MET A 2 -8.86 -15.31 -12.62
CA MET A 2 -9.48 -14.75 -11.39
C MET A 2 -8.59 -13.74 -10.62
N TYR A 3 -7.30 -14.05 -10.43
CA TYR A 3 -6.35 -13.13 -9.78
C TYR A 3 -6.13 -11.83 -10.56
N LYS A 4 -6.28 -11.85 -11.89
CA LYS A 4 -6.21 -10.63 -12.69
C LYS A 4 -7.45 -9.77 -12.45
N PHE A 5 -8.64 -10.38 -12.45
CA PHE A 5 -9.89 -9.67 -12.19
C PHE A 5 -9.93 -9.07 -10.78
N ALA A 6 -9.45 -9.80 -9.77
CA ALA A 6 -9.30 -9.26 -8.43
C ALA A 6 -8.37 -8.03 -8.39
N LEU A 7 -7.27 -8.05 -9.16
CA LEU A 7 -6.37 -6.89 -9.27
C LEU A 7 -7.01 -5.73 -10.04
N ASP A 8 -7.76 -6.01 -11.11
CA ASP A 8 -8.45 -4.98 -11.89
C ASP A 8 -9.53 -4.27 -11.04
N GLU A 9 -10.27 -5.03 -10.23
CA GLU A 9 -11.25 -4.48 -9.28
C GLU A 9 -10.61 -3.64 -8.17
N MET A 10 -9.53 -4.16 -7.57
CA MET A 10 -8.76 -3.40 -6.58
C MET A 10 -8.11 -2.17 -7.19
N LYS A 11 -7.69 -2.21 -8.45
CA LYS A 11 -7.14 -1.06 -9.16
C LYS A 11 -8.15 0.06 -9.23
N THR A 12 -9.39 -0.23 -9.66
CA THR A 12 -10.46 0.78 -9.71
C THR A 12 -10.70 1.39 -8.34
N ARG A 13 -10.75 0.59 -7.26
CA ARG A 13 -10.93 1.10 -5.90
C ARG A 13 -9.80 2.02 -5.45
N ILE A 14 -8.54 1.64 -5.73
CA ILE A 14 -7.37 2.46 -5.37
C ILE A 14 -7.33 3.75 -6.19
N ASP A 15 -7.70 3.69 -7.47
CA ASP A 15 -7.79 4.87 -8.32
C ASP A 15 -8.88 5.85 -7.81
N ILE A 16 -10.02 5.34 -7.32
CA ILE A 16 -11.05 6.15 -6.66
C ILE A 16 -10.50 6.80 -5.39
N LEU A 17 -9.86 6.02 -4.51
CA LEU A 17 -9.24 6.56 -3.29
C LEU A 17 -8.28 7.71 -3.64
N LYS A 18 -7.40 7.49 -4.63
CA LYS A 18 -6.45 8.51 -5.10
C LYS A 18 -7.14 9.80 -5.54
N GLN A 19 -8.27 9.70 -6.24
CA GLN A 19 -9.06 10.85 -6.69
C GLN A 19 -9.74 11.54 -5.51
N GLU A 20 -10.38 10.80 -4.60
CA GLU A 20 -11.01 11.35 -3.40
C GLU A 20 -10.02 12.18 -2.56
N PHE A 21 -8.78 11.70 -2.41
CA PHE A 21 -7.74 12.47 -1.73
C PHE A 21 -7.41 13.79 -2.42
N GLN A 22 -7.34 13.82 -3.75
CA GLN A 22 -7.10 15.06 -4.50
C GLN A 22 -8.26 16.05 -4.38
N TYR A 23 -9.48 15.57 -4.12
CA TYR A 23 -10.66 16.42 -3.97
C TYR A 23 -10.83 16.96 -2.55
N VAL A 24 -10.56 16.15 -1.53
CA VAL A 24 -10.76 16.51 -0.11
C VAL A 24 -9.52 17.16 0.50
N HIS A 25 -8.34 16.91 -0.08
CA HIS A 25 -7.06 17.39 0.44
C HIS A 25 -6.21 17.99 -0.69
N ASP A 26 -5.48 19.05 -0.37
CA ASP A 26 -4.50 19.69 -1.27
C ASP A 26 -3.29 18.79 -1.62
N TYR A 27 -3.29 17.53 -1.19
CA TYR A 27 -2.20 16.59 -1.43
C TYR A 27 -2.71 15.18 -1.71
N ASN A 28 -2.03 14.50 -2.63
CA ASN A 28 -2.28 13.09 -2.93
C ASN A 28 -1.29 12.21 -2.14
N PRO A 29 -1.77 11.34 -1.24
CA PRO A 29 -0.92 10.48 -0.41
C PRO A 29 -0.27 9.33 -1.19
N ILE A 30 -0.74 9.01 -2.40
CA ILE A 30 -0.25 7.89 -3.22
C ILE A 30 0.60 8.41 -4.37
N GLU A 31 1.90 8.10 -4.32
CA GLU A 31 2.87 8.43 -5.36
C GLU A 31 2.67 7.54 -6.59
N HIS A 32 2.67 6.23 -6.38
CA HIS A 32 2.45 5.24 -7.43
C HIS A 32 1.96 3.90 -6.87
N VAL A 33 1.37 3.10 -7.76
CA VAL A 33 0.83 1.78 -7.44
C VAL A 33 1.31 0.76 -8.47
N GLU A 34 1.86 -0.34 -8.01
CA GLU A 34 2.25 -1.47 -8.87
C GLU A 34 1.33 -2.67 -8.62
N PHE A 35 0.85 -3.26 -9.70
CA PHE A 35 0.05 -4.48 -9.68
C PHE A 35 0.88 -5.61 -10.29
N ARG A 36 0.91 -6.77 -9.62
CA ARG A 36 1.65 -7.93 -10.13
C ARG A 36 0.91 -9.23 -9.88
N ILE A 37 1.06 -10.14 -10.83
CA ILE A 37 0.68 -11.54 -10.69
C ILE A 37 1.95 -12.38 -10.55
N LYS A 38 2.02 -13.21 -9.52
CA LYS A 38 3.17 -14.07 -9.26
C LYS A 38 3.33 -15.09 -10.40
N SER A 39 4.56 -15.25 -10.89
CA SER A 39 4.83 -16.20 -11.97
C SER A 39 4.61 -17.66 -11.52
N PRO A 40 4.14 -18.56 -12.41
CA PRO A 40 3.94 -19.98 -12.07
C PRO A 40 5.18 -20.63 -11.45
N LYS A 41 6.37 -20.35 -11.98
CA LYS A 41 7.65 -20.84 -11.42
C LYS A 41 7.85 -20.40 -9.97
N SER A 42 7.49 -19.17 -9.63
CA SER A 42 7.60 -18.64 -8.27
C SER A 42 6.54 -19.22 -7.33
N ILE A 43 5.34 -19.50 -7.82
CA ILE A 43 4.28 -20.20 -7.06
C ILE A 43 4.74 -21.62 -6.73
N LEU A 44 5.24 -22.37 -7.73
CA LEU A 44 5.78 -23.72 -7.56
C LEU A 44 6.94 -23.77 -6.54
N ARG A 45 7.83 -22.79 -6.58
CA ARG A 45 8.93 -22.69 -5.59
C ARG A 45 8.39 -22.44 -4.18
N LYS A 46 7.36 -21.59 -4.05
CA LYS A 46 6.80 -21.21 -2.74
C LYS A 46 5.98 -22.35 -2.12
N ILE A 47 5.17 -23.07 -2.91
CA ILE A 47 4.41 -24.22 -2.42
C ILE A 47 5.33 -25.35 -1.96
N ARG A 48 6.40 -25.64 -2.71
CA ARG A 48 7.43 -26.62 -2.32
C ARG A 48 8.16 -26.21 -1.05
N LYS A 49 8.54 -24.93 -0.92
CA LYS A 49 9.19 -24.41 0.29
C LYS A 49 8.30 -24.52 1.53
N LYS A 50 6.98 -24.44 1.35
CA LYS A 50 5.99 -24.63 2.43
C LYS A 50 5.69 -26.11 2.74
N GLY A 51 6.18 -27.05 1.93
CA GLY A 51 5.89 -28.47 2.10
C GLY A 51 4.44 -28.86 1.80
N CYS A 52 3.68 -27.99 1.11
CA CYS A 52 2.27 -28.25 0.78
C CYS A 52 2.14 -29.09 -0.49
N GLU A 53 0.99 -29.77 -0.62
CA GLU A 53 0.66 -30.55 -1.82
C GLU A 53 0.64 -29.66 -3.07
N LEU A 54 1.11 -30.18 -4.19
CA LEU A 54 1.03 -29.52 -5.49
C LEU A 54 -0.35 -29.73 -6.12
N SER A 55 -1.36 -29.07 -5.58
CA SER A 55 -2.73 -29.05 -6.12
C SER A 55 -3.27 -27.62 -6.19
N LEU A 56 -4.21 -27.35 -7.10
CA LEU A 56 -4.83 -26.02 -7.22
C LEU A 56 -5.52 -25.57 -5.92
N PRO A 57 -6.28 -26.43 -5.21
CA PRO A 57 -6.86 -26.06 -3.91
C PRO A 57 -5.79 -25.70 -2.87
N SER A 58 -4.76 -26.54 -2.73
CA SER A 58 -3.64 -26.30 -1.82
C SER A 58 -2.92 -24.99 -2.11
N ILE A 59 -2.67 -24.68 -3.40
CA ILE A 59 -2.05 -23.40 -3.81
C ILE A 59 -2.93 -22.21 -3.40
N ARG A 60 -4.24 -22.29 -3.66
CA ARG A 60 -5.19 -21.21 -3.34
C ARG A 60 -5.24 -20.94 -1.84
N GLU A 61 -5.21 -21.99 -1.03
CA GLU A 61 -5.30 -21.89 0.43
C GLU A 61 -3.99 -21.44 1.09
N ASN A 62 -2.84 -21.84 0.53
CA ASN A 62 -1.54 -21.63 1.18
C ASN A 62 -0.73 -20.47 0.61
N ILE A 63 -1.03 -19.96 -0.58
CA ILE A 63 -0.24 -18.91 -1.24
C ILE A 63 -1.08 -17.63 -1.36
N ASN A 64 -0.87 -16.72 -0.41
CA ASN A 64 -1.65 -15.48 -0.32
C ASN A 64 -1.19 -14.36 -1.27
N ASP A 65 0.03 -14.43 -1.82
CA ASP A 65 0.65 -13.39 -2.66
C ASP A 65 0.67 -13.75 -4.15
N ILE A 66 -0.37 -14.45 -4.63
CA ILE A 66 -0.52 -14.74 -6.07
C ILE A 66 -0.90 -13.45 -6.81
N ALA A 67 -1.88 -12.71 -6.27
CA ALA A 67 -2.18 -11.33 -6.63
C ALA A 67 -1.50 -10.42 -5.61
N GLY A 68 -0.68 -9.48 -6.09
CA GLY A 68 0.03 -8.54 -5.24
C GLY A 68 -0.16 -7.10 -5.72
N ILE A 69 -0.43 -6.20 -4.77
CA ILE A 69 -0.50 -4.76 -4.97
C ILE A 69 0.57 -4.13 -4.10
N ARG A 70 1.30 -3.17 -4.66
CA ARG A 70 2.21 -2.30 -3.91
C ARG A 70 1.73 -0.87 -4.04
N ILE A 71 1.44 -0.24 -2.92
CA ILE A 71 1.07 1.17 -2.84
C ILE A 71 2.26 1.90 -2.20
N VAL A 72 2.83 2.86 -2.92
CA VAL A 72 3.89 3.71 -2.40
C VAL A 72 3.32 5.08 -2.07
N CYS A 73 3.48 5.47 -0.82
CA CYS A 73 2.99 6.71 -0.25
C CYS A 73 4.13 7.69 0.03
N SER A 74 3.77 8.97 0.15
CA SER A 74 4.73 10.03 0.48
C SER A 74 5.18 9.94 1.94
N PHE A 75 4.24 9.73 2.86
CA PHE A 75 4.49 9.75 4.30
C PHE A 75 4.06 8.46 5.01
N ILE A 76 4.52 8.30 6.26
CA ILE A 76 4.18 7.14 7.09
C ILE A 76 2.71 7.21 7.53
N SER A 77 2.20 8.40 7.86
CA SER A 77 0.78 8.59 8.22
C SER A 77 -0.16 8.18 7.09
N ASP A 78 0.19 8.49 5.85
CA ASP A 78 -0.56 8.11 4.66
C ASP A 78 -0.72 6.59 4.53
N ILE A 79 0.31 5.82 4.90
CA ILE A 79 0.25 4.35 4.88
C ILE A 79 -0.90 3.84 5.74
N TYR A 80 -1.04 4.37 6.95
CA TYR A 80 -2.08 3.96 7.88
C TYR A 80 -3.45 4.44 7.43
N LYS A 81 -3.55 5.66 6.89
CA LYS A 81 -4.81 6.19 6.36
C LYS A 81 -5.33 5.36 5.17
N ILE A 82 -4.48 5.04 4.20
CA ILE A 82 -4.83 4.16 3.08
C ILE A 82 -5.21 2.76 3.59
N SER A 83 -4.45 2.21 4.54
CA SER A 83 -4.79 0.92 5.15
C SER A 83 -6.16 0.93 5.80
N GLU A 84 -6.50 1.96 6.56
CA GLU A 84 -7.79 2.11 7.21
C GLU A 84 -8.93 2.21 6.19
N MET A 85 -8.77 3.05 5.15
CA MET A 85 -9.77 3.19 4.10
C MET A 85 -10.05 1.88 3.36
N ILE A 86 -9.00 1.09 3.06
CA ILE A 86 -9.18 -0.23 2.45
C ILE A 86 -9.92 -1.18 3.40
N GLN A 87 -9.58 -1.16 4.70
CA GLN A 87 -10.21 -2.02 5.70
C GLN A 87 -11.69 -1.67 5.97
N ASN A 88 -12.07 -0.42 5.76
CA ASN A 88 -13.43 0.06 5.95
C ASN A 88 -14.37 -0.25 4.76
N GLN A 89 -13.84 -0.78 3.65
CA GLN A 89 -14.67 -1.18 2.51
C GLN A 89 -15.51 -2.43 2.86
N LYS A 90 -16.83 -2.31 2.74
CA LYS A 90 -17.81 -3.31 3.24
C LYS A 90 -17.67 -4.71 2.63
N ASP A 91 -17.15 -4.79 1.41
CA ASP A 91 -17.01 -6.01 0.62
C ASP A 91 -15.57 -6.54 0.58
N ILE A 92 -14.63 -5.89 1.27
CA ILE A 92 -13.28 -6.40 1.51
C ILE A 92 -13.23 -7.09 2.86
N LYS A 93 -12.79 -8.35 2.88
CA LYS A 93 -12.55 -9.07 4.12
C LYS A 93 -11.06 -9.11 4.45
N ILE A 94 -10.70 -8.67 5.64
CA ILE A 94 -9.31 -8.71 6.13
C ILE A 94 -8.99 -10.09 6.67
N ILE A 95 -7.95 -10.71 6.11
CA ILE A 95 -7.45 -12.04 6.49
C ILE A 95 -6.23 -11.92 7.38
N GLU A 96 -5.34 -10.97 7.08
CA GLU A 96 -4.12 -10.78 7.86
C GLU A 96 -3.67 -9.32 7.81
N TYR A 97 -3.21 -8.80 8.96
CA TYR A 97 -2.62 -7.48 9.12
C TYR A 97 -1.24 -7.63 9.74
N LYS A 98 -0.17 -7.21 9.04
CA LYS A 98 1.21 -7.24 9.55
C LYS A 98 1.87 -5.90 9.41
N ASP A 99 2.16 -5.30 10.54
CA ASP A 99 2.83 -4.01 10.61
C ASP A 99 4.33 -4.19 10.85
N TYR A 100 5.09 -4.27 9.74
CA TYR A 100 6.56 -4.26 9.78
C TYR A 100 7.14 -2.83 9.87
N ILE A 101 6.30 -1.80 9.91
CA ILE A 101 6.77 -0.44 10.19
C ILE A 101 6.97 -0.31 11.70
N LYS A 102 5.98 -0.73 12.49
CA LYS A 102 6.05 -0.81 13.95
C LYS A 102 7.03 -1.87 14.42
N ASN A 103 7.01 -3.07 13.82
CA ASN A 103 7.89 -4.18 14.16
C ASN A 103 8.70 -4.65 12.94
N PRO A 104 9.79 -3.96 12.57
CA PRO A 104 10.62 -4.33 11.43
C PRO A 104 11.15 -5.76 11.54
N LYS A 105 11.38 -6.39 10.38
CA LYS A 105 12.05 -7.69 10.36
C LYS A 105 13.51 -7.56 10.81
N PRO A 106 14.16 -8.66 11.22
CA PRO A 106 15.57 -8.63 11.65
C PRO A 106 16.54 -8.04 10.61
N ASN A 107 16.23 -8.15 9.32
CA ASN A 107 17.04 -7.57 8.24
C ASN A 107 16.80 -6.06 8.01
N GLY A 108 15.95 -5.39 8.79
CA GLY A 108 15.60 -3.98 8.62
C GLY A 108 14.41 -3.75 7.69
N TYR A 109 13.81 -4.80 7.12
CA TYR A 109 12.67 -4.64 6.22
C TYR A 109 11.44 -4.04 6.90
N GLN A 110 10.87 -3.01 6.26
CA GLN A 110 9.67 -2.30 6.70
C GLN A 110 8.64 -2.21 5.57
N SER A 111 7.36 -2.36 5.93
CA SER A 111 6.17 -2.19 5.09
C SER A 111 4.94 -2.56 5.92
N LEU A 112 3.79 -2.01 5.60
CA LEU A 112 2.52 -2.51 6.11
C LEU A 112 1.94 -3.54 5.13
N HIS A 113 1.65 -4.76 5.60
CA HIS A 113 1.09 -5.83 4.77
C HIS A 113 -0.35 -6.13 5.19
N LEU A 114 -1.25 -6.08 4.21
CA LEU A 114 -2.62 -6.55 4.33
C LEU A 114 -2.81 -7.76 3.42
N ILE A 115 -3.46 -8.79 3.93
CA ILE A 115 -3.99 -9.87 3.10
C ILE A 115 -5.50 -9.74 3.15
N VAL A 116 -6.10 -9.53 1.98
CA VAL A 116 -7.54 -9.30 1.85
C VAL A 116 -8.18 -10.32 0.94
N GLU A 117 -9.45 -10.65 1.18
CA GLU A 117 -10.31 -11.42 0.28
C GLU A 117 -11.22 -10.45 -0.48
N VAL A 118 -11.14 -10.50 -1.82
CA VAL A 118 -11.92 -9.67 -2.76
C VAL A 118 -12.90 -10.56 -3.53
N PRO A 119 -14.21 -10.26 -3.52
CA PRO A 119 -15.21 -11.08 -4.21
C PRO A 119 -15.19 -10.80 -5.72
N VAL A 120 -14.72 -11.76 -6.52
CA VAL A 120 -14.74 -11.67 -7.98
C VAL A 120 -16.02 -12.31 -8.52
N PHE A 121 -16.87 -11.50 -9.13
CA PHE A 121 -18.12 -11.93 -9.75
C PHE A 121 -17.86 -12.49 -11.15
N MET A 122 -17.99 -13.82 -11.30
CA MET A 122 -17.92 -14.54 -12.56
C MET A 122 -19.32 -14.80 -13.10
N THR A 123 -19.43 -15.28 -14.35
CA THR A 123 -20.74 -15.54 -15.00
C THR A 123 -21.61 -16.55 -14.25
N ASP A 124 -21.01 -17.53 -13.59
CA ASP A 124 -21.69 -18.67 -12.96
C ASP A 124 -21.57 -18.69 -11.43
N ARG A 125 -20.70 -17.88 -10.84
CA ARG A 125 -20.38 -17.92 -9.40
C ARG A 125 -19.63 -16.67 -8.92
N VAL A 126 -19.50 -16.55 -7.62
CA VAL A 126 -18.61 -15.57 -6.97
C VAL A 126 -17.42 -16.30 -6.37
N GLU A 127 -16.21 -15.80 -6.60
CA GLU A 127 -14.98 -16.37 -6.08
C GLU A 127 -14.25 -15.35 -5.21
N ASN A 128 -14.04 -15.68 -3.93
CA ASN A 128 -13.24 -14.84 -3.04
C ASN A 128 -11.75 -15.07 -3.30
N VAL A 129 -11.07 -14.04 -3.80
CA VAL A 129 -9.66 -14.12 -4.20
C VAL A 129 -8.81 -13.38 -3.18
N ARG A 130 -7.75 -14.04 -2.69
CA ARG A 130 -6.77 -13.41 -1.81
C ARG A 130 -5.85 -12.48 -2.61
N VAL A 131 -5.70 -11.26 -2.11
CA VAL A 131 -4.79 -10.23 -2.63
C VAL A 131 -3.89 -9.76 -1.48
N GLU A 132 -2.58 -9.76 -1.71
CA GLU A 132 -1.61 -9.17 -0.80
C GLU A 132 -1.40 -7.69 -1.18
N ILE A 133 -1.67 -6.78 -0.25
CA ILE A 133 -1.43 -5.34 -0.41
C ILE A 133 -0.24 -4.96 0.48
N GLN A 134 0.80 -4.42 -0.14
CA GLN A 134 1.98 -3.91 0.54
C GLN A 134 1.97 -2.39 0.44
N ILE A 135 1.88 -1.70 1.57
CA ILE A 135 1.86 -0.24 1.64
C ILE A 135 3.19 0.21 2.26
N ARG A 136 3.85 1.19 1.63
CA ARG A 136 5.23 1.61 1.91
C ARG A 136 5.43 3.10 1.67
N THR A 137 6.44 3.70 2.27
CA THR A 137 6.98 4.99 1.82
C THR A 137 7.88 4.80 0.60
N ILE A 138 8.23 5.91 -0.04
CA ILE A 138 9.28 5.95 -1.09
C ILE A 138 10.59 5.36 -0.57
N GLY A 139 11.01 5.75 0.65
CA GLY A 139 12.23 5.26 1.28
C GLY A 139 12.22 3.75 1.50
N MET A 140 11.14 3.23 2.09
CA MET A 140 10.96 1.79 2.32
C MET A 140 10.99 0.99 1.02
N ASP A 141 10.34 1.49 -0.05
CA ASP A 141 10.34 0.80 -1.32
C ASP A 141 11.70 0.83 -2.02
N PHE A 142 12.41 1.95 -1.95
CA PHE A 142 13.78 2.08 -2.44
C PHE A 142 14.70 1.05 -1.79
N TRP A 143 14.73 1.01 -0.45
CA TRP A 143 15.57 0.07 0.29
C TRP A 143 15.21 -1.39 -0.03
N ALA A 144 13.92 -1.75 0.04
CA ALA A 144 13.47 -3.11 -0.20
C ALA A 144 13.73 -3.59 -1.64
N SER A 145 13.65 -2.68 -2.62
CA SER A 145 13.96 -2.97 -4.02
C SER A 145 15.45 -3.23 -4.25
N LEU A 146 16.33 -2.49 -3.56
CA LEU A 146 17.78 -2.72 -3.61
C LEU A 146 18.18 -4.01 -2.89
N GLU A 147 17.69 -4.23 -1.67
CA GLU A 147 17.94 -5.44 -0.90
C GLU A 147 17.55 -6.68 -1.71
N HIS A 148 16.34 -6.69 -2.29
CA HIS A 148 15.87 -7.81 -3.09
C HIS A 148 16.75 -8.05 -4.32
N LYS A 149 17.23 -6.99 -5.00
CA LYS A 149 18.13 -7.11 -6.15
C LYS A 149 19.49 -7.69 -5.74
N ILE A 150 20.02 -7.30 -4.58
CA ILE A 150 21.28 -7.82 -4.04
C ILE A 150 21.13 -9.31 -3.74
N TYR A 151 20.13 -9.70 -2.96
CA TYR A 151 19.87 -11.11 -2.63
C TYR A 151 19.57 -11.97 -3.86
N TYR A 152 18.87 -11.42 -4.86
CA TYR A 152 18.57 -12.17 -6.09
C TYR A 152 19.80 -12.38 -6.98
N LYS A 153 20.73 -11.43 -7.02
CA LYS A 153 21.99 -11.55 -7.79
C LYS A 153 23.05 -12.37 -7.05
N CYS A 154 23.04 -12.36 -5.73
CA CYS A 154 23.92 -13.19 -4.91
C CYS A 154 23.44 -14.65 -4.96
N ASN A 155 24.06 -15.47 -5.82
CA ASN A 155 23.92 -16.93 -5.81
C ASN A 155 24.60 -17.59 -4.59
N MET A 156 24.97 -16.81 -3.57
CA MET A 156 25.70 -17.24 -2.39
C MET A 156 25.12 -16.56 -1.14
N GLU A 157 25.44 -17.12 0.03
CA GLU A 157 25.05 -16.52 1.29
C GLU A 157 25.79 -15.19 1.50
N ILE A 158 25.03 -14.15 1.82
CA ILE A 158 25.58 -12.81 2.06
C ILE A 158 26.34 -12.83 3.40
N PRO A 159 27.62 -12.39 3.43
CA PRO A 159 28.38 -12.26 4.67
C PRO A 159 27.65 -11.41 5.72
N GLU A 160 27.77 -11.78 7.00
CA GLU A 160 27.05 -11.13 8.09
C GLU A 160 27.33 -9.62 8.18
N LYS A 161 28.58 -9.22 7.91
CA LYS A 161 28.95 -7.81 7.81
C LYS A 161 28.07 -7.04 6.84
N LEU A 162 27.81 -7.58 5.64
CA LEU A 162 26.99 -6.91 4.63
C LEU A 162 25.50 -6.94 4.99
N LYS A 163 25.03 -7.95 5.72
CA LYS A 163 23.66 -7.95 6.26
C LYS A 163 23.46 -6.82 7.27
N ASN A 164 24.45 -6.59 8.14
CA ASN A 164 24.42 -5.48 9.09
C ASN A 164 24.42 -4.13 8.38
N GLU A 165 25.28 -3.93 7.37
CA GLU A 165 25.29 -2.70 6.57
C GLU A 165 23.95 -2.45 5.86
N LEU A 166 23.31 -3.50 5.33
CA LEU A 166 21.97 -3.38 4.74
C LEU A 166 20.93 -2.97 5.78
N LYS A 167 21.00 -3.55 6.98
CA LYS A 167 20.10 -3.19 8.08
C LYS A 167 20.31 -1.74 8.52
N ASP A 168 21.56 -1.30 8.68
CA ASP A 168 21.89 0.08 9.07
C ASP A 168 21.40 1.09 8.01
N ALA A 169 21.49 0.74 6.73
CA ALA A 169 20.89 1.52 5.65
C ALA A 169 19.35 1.59 5.76
N ALA A 170 18.69 0.50 6.20
CA ALA A 170 17.25 0.50 6.44
C ALA A 170 16.87 1.43 7.60
N ASP A 171 17.65 1.37 8.70
CA ASP A 171 17.46 2.20 9.87
C ASP A 171 17.66 3.69 9.52
N THR A 172 18.64 4.02 8.68
CA THR A 172 18.85 5.39 8.16
C THR A 172 17.67 5.88 7.32
N VAL A 173 17.12 5.02 6.45
CA VAL A 173 15.92 5.34 5.66
C VAL A 173 14.72 5.61 6.57
N ARG A 174 14.55 4.81 7.63
CA ARG A 174 13.50 5.02 8.63
C ARG A 174 13.62 6.39 9.30
N GLU A 175 14.82 6.77 9.73
CA GLU A 175 15.07 8.07 10.35
C GLU A 175 14.73 9.22 9.41
N LEU A 176 15.10 9.09 8.13
CA LEU A 176 14.75 10.07 7.10
C LEU A 176 13.23 10.19 6.92
N ASP A 177 12.51 9.07 6.77
CA ASP A 177 11.05 9.07 6.64
C ASP A 177 10.38 9.73 7.86
N MET A 178 10.84 9.42 9.08
CA MET A 178 10.33 10.04 10.31
C MET A 178 10.60 11.55 10.36
N LYS A 179 11.77 12.00 9.92
CA LYS A 179 12.10 13.42 9.84
C LYS A 179 11.22 14.16 8.84
N MET A 180 11.03 13.58 7.65
CA MET A 180 10.18 14.17 6.61
C MET A 180 8.71 14.25 7.05
N GLU A 181 8.20 13.23 7.75
CA GLU A 181 6.87 13.24 8.37
C GLU A 181 6.71 14.40 9.37
N LEU A 182 7.70 14.63 10.23
CA LEU A 182 7.67 15.72 11.22
C LEU A 182 7.64 17.09 10.54
N ILE A 183 8.51 17.29 9.54
CA ILE A 183 8.55 18.54 8.76
C ILE A 183 7.20 18.78 8.08
N ASN A 184 6.61 17.75 7.47
CA ASN A 184 5.31 17.88 6.81
C ASN A 184 4.20 18.28 7.79
N LYS A 185 4.19 17.69 9.00
CA LYS A 185 3.26 18.05 10.07
C LYS A 185 3.43 19.49 10.54
N GLU A 186 4.67 19.97 10.67
CA GLU A 186 4.95 21.35 11.05
C GLU A 186 4.48 22.34 9.98
N ILE A 187 4.76 22.06 8.70
CA ILE A 187 4.30 22.89 7.58
C ILE A 187 2.78 22.92 7.51
N SER A 188 2.10 21.78 7.71
CA SER A 188 0.64 21.70 7.69
C SER A 188 0.01 22.57 8.79
N LYS A 189 0.55 22.50 10.02
CA LYS A 189 0.09 23.36 11.13
C LYS A 189 0.27 24.85 10.85
N LEU A 190 1.35 25.23 10.17
CA LEU A 190 1.59 26.63 9.79
C LEU A 190 0.58 27.11 8.74
N LYS A 191 0.22 26.26 7.77
CA LYS A 191 -0.83 26.55 6.78
C LYS A 191 -2.20 26.73 7.44
N ASP A 192 -2.56 25.84 8.36
CA ASP A 192 -3.85 25.93 9.07
C ASP A 192 -3.94 27.21 9.91
N ALA A 193 -2.83 27.63 10.53
CA ALA A 193 -2.75 28.87 11.30
C ALA A 193 -2.81 30.13 10.40
N SER A 194 -2.40 30.04 9.14
CA SER A 194 -2.46 31.15 8.17
C SER A 194 -3.77 31.23 7.40
N ASN A 195 -4.49 30.12 7.24
CA ASN A 195 -5.75 30.02 6.47
C ASN A 195 -7.01 30.38 7.28
N LEU A 196 -6.86 30.98 8.46
CA LEU A 196 -7.98 31.48 9.27
C LEU A 196 -8.76 32.66 8.64
N ASP A 197 -8.41 33.10 7.44
CA ASP A 197 -8.96 34.30 6.78
C ASP A 197 -9.61 34.06 5.38
N GLU A 198 -9.76 32.83 4.87
CA GLU A 198 -10.48 32.57 3.60
C GLU A 198 -11.55 31.47 3.73
N ASP A 199 -12.82 31.88 3.85
CA ASP A 199 -14.04 31.04 3.97
C ASP A 199 -14.43 30.27 2.68
N THR A 200 -13.46 29.87 1.85
CA THR A 200 -13.72 29.09 0.63
C THR A 200 -12.62 28.07 0.36
N GLN A 201 -12.99 26.81 0.08
CA GLN A 201 -12.07 25.79 -0.40
C GLN A 201 -12.10 25.68 -1.94
N GLU A 202 -10.93 25.58 -2.56
CA GLU A 202 -10.79 25.29 -4.00
C GLU A 202 -11.07 23.81 -4.26
N ILE A 203 -11.96 23.50 -5.19
CA ILE A 203 -12.13 22.15 -5.74
C ILE A 203 -11.87 22.16 -7.25
N PHE A 204 -11.45 21.00 -7.76
CA PHE A 204 -11.34 20.76 -9.19
C PHE A 204 -12.45 19.80 -9.64
N VAL A 205 -13.14 20.08 -10.74
CA VAL A 205 -14.08 19.15 -11.38
C VAL A 205 -13.80 19.17 -12.88
N ASN A 206 -13.45 18.03 -13.47
CA ASN A 206 -13.12 17.93 -14.91
C ASN A 206 -12.13 19.01 -15.38
N ASP A 207 -11.01 19.17 -14.67
CA ASP A 207 -9.98 20.20 -14.92
C ASP A 207 -10.45 21.66 -14.82
N GLN A 208 -11.65 21.92 -14.29
CA GLN A 208 -12.16 23.26 -13.99
C GLN A 208 -12.10 23.55 -12.48
N LYS A 209 -11.64 24.77 -12.13
CA LYS A 209 -11.59 25.26 -10.74
C LYS A 209 -12.96 25.79 -10.30
N PHE A 210 -13.43 25.33 -9.15
CA PHE A 210 -14.61 25.85 -8.46
C PHE A 210 -14.23 26.24 -7.02
N TYR A 211 -14.92 27.25 -6.49
CA TYR A 211 -14.78 27.69 -5.10
C TYR A 211 -16.04 27.29 -4.34
N LEU A 212 -15.91 26.42 -3.34
CA LEU A 212 -17.02 25.98 -2.51
C LEU A 212 -16.95 26.63 -1.13
N PRO A 213 -18.05 27.25 -0.65
CA PRO A 213 -18.17 27.65 0.73
C PRO A 213 -18.11 26.43 1.66
N GLU A 214 -17.49 26.58 2.84
CA GLU A 214 -17.38 25.49 3.82
C GLU A 214 -18.72 24.83 4.20
N GLU A 215 -19.82 25.60 4.17
CA GLU A 215 -21.16 25.09 4.49
C GLU A 215 -21.61 23.96 3.55
N PHE A 216 -21.14 23.96 2.30
CA PHE A 216 -21.46 22.91 1.33
C PHE A 216 -20.68 21.61 1.59
N LEU A 217 -19.43 21.72 2.07
CA LEU A 217 -18.62 20.55 2.38
C LEU A 217 -19.14 19.82 3.62
N LYS A 218 -19.60 20.59 4.61
CA LYS A 218 -20.28 20.07 5.80
C LYS A 218 -21.56 19.30 5.47
N LEU A 219 -22.16 19.47 4.29
CA LEU A 219 -23.32 18.68 3.84
C LEU A 219 -22.92 17.36 3.17
N LEU A 220 -21.71 17.27 2.59
CA LEU A 220 -21.20 16.08 1.92
C LEU A 220 -20.69 15.02 2.91
N ASP A 221 -20.19 15.43 4.08
CA ASP A 221 -19.75 14.53 5.16
C ASP A 221 -20.90 13.73 5.81
N PHE A 222 -22.16 14.07 5.53
CA PHE A 222 -23.36 13.40 6.08
C PHE A 222 -24.08 12.46 5.09
N MET A 223 -23.56 12.26 3.87
CA MET A 223 -24.09 11.29 2.89
C MET A 223 -23.26 10.01 2.85
#